data_AF-A0A2D5TYP6-F1
#
_entry.id   AF-A0A2D5TYP6-F1
#
_cell.length_a   1.000
_cell.length_b   1.000
_cell.length_c   1.000
_cell.angle_alpha   90.00
_cell.angle_beta   90.00
_cell.angle_gamma   90.00
#
_symmetry.space_group_name_H-M   'P 1'
#
loop_
_entity.id
_entity.type
_entity.pdbx_description
1 polymer ?
#
loop_
_entity_poly.entity_id
_entity_poly.type
_entity_poly.pdbx_seq_one_letter_code
_entity_poly.pdbx_strand_id
1 'polypeptide(L)'
;MMTNLAYQFCKFMKKGFLISFLFFLIMIFGVNSCSDLQKESSNSACNTALDNQDFDTAISVCTSSKGKGDAYMGKGGFNITSLLNNSGGETTPSYIANKDSKFGTVDSNASKVLYIIGTAQSQVSSASTRATNIQNAKNAFDNASSNFSGIISSDKDAALMYTFANVFAMQLGQVIFYDSLDYACEQIACSDNYTDASNTELVNYDGYIFPEDQMAKRNTYGTNVDTSAKLTCSGLDKTITYITRITDGLTKSGSSTSGSSTSIISDSKTAVCASFTTLYNLCSTDACRTACTTSGC
;
A
#
# COMPACT_ATOMS: atom_id res chain seq x y z
N MET A 1 -10.08 -29.55 -3.54
CA MET A 1 -11.25 -28.67 -3.59
C MET A 1 -10.96 -27.48 -2.68
N MET A 2 -10.18 -26.52 -3.18
CA MET A 2 -9.84 -25.29 -2.48
C MET A 2 -10.79 -24.21 -2.99
N THR A 3 -11.64 -23.74 -2.09
CA THR A 3 -12.66 -22.73 -2.35
C THR A 3 -12.03 -21.35 -2.59
N ASN A 4 -12.64 -20.58 -3.51
CA ASN A 4 -12.36 -19.19 -3.89
C ASN A 4 -11.71 -18.31 -2.79
N LEU A 5 -10.72 -17.47 -3.16
CA LEU A 5 -9.96 -16.58 -2.24
C LEU A 5 -10.88 -15.82 -1.28
N ALA A 6 -11.97 -15.27 -1.77
CA ALA A 6 -12.89 -14.52 -0.93
C ALA A 6 -13.80 -15.40 -0.05
N TYR A 7 -14.02 -16.69 -0.38
CA TYR A 7 -14.67 -17.67 0.52
C TYR A 7 -13.80 -18.00 1.74
N GLN A 8 -12.51 -18.26 1.53
CA GLN A 8 -11.60 -18.62 2.62
C GLN A 8 -11.26 -17.40 3.48
N PHE A 9 -11.21 -16.22 2.87
CA PHE A 9 -11.07 -14.94 3.56
C PHE A 9 -12.22 -14.67 4.53
N CYS A 10 -13.47 -14.91 4.10
CA CYS A 10 -14.65 -14.86 4.96
C CYS A 10 -14.61 -15.85 6.14
N LYS A 11 -14.00 -17.03 5.93
CA LYS A 11 -13.82 -18.05 6.98
C LYS A 11 -12.70 -17.69 7.96
N PHE A 12 -11.63 -17.06 7.46
CA PHE A 12 -10.53 -16.53 8.26
C PHE A 12 -11.00 -15.40 9.20
N MET A 13 -11.88 -14.51 8.72
CA MET A 13 -12.46 -13.41 9.52
C MET A 13 -13.29 -13.86 10.74
N LYS A 14 -13.78 -15.10 10.78
CA LYS A 14 -14.53 -15.64 11.94
C LYS A 14 -13.64 -16.07 13.12
N LYS A 15 -12.32 -16.17 12.93
CA LYS A 15 -11.36 -16.51 13.98
C LYS A 15 -10.61 -15.23 14.37
N GLY A 16 -11.08 -14.57 15.43
CA GLY A 16 -10.61 -13.25 15.85
C GLY A 16 -9.08 -13.14 15.88
N PHE A 17 -8.56 -12.24 15.04
CA PHE A 17 -7.14 -11.91 14.98
C PHE A 17 -7.00 -10.39 14.82
N LEU A 18 -6.15 -9.80 15.67
CA LEU A 18 -5.95 -8.36 15.81
C LEU A 18 -4.80 -7.90 14.90
N ILE A 19 -5.09 -7.16 13.83
CA ILE A 19 -4.11 -6.30 13.13
C ILE A 19 -4.80 -4.96 12.79
N SER A 20 -4.55 -3.95 13.62
CA SER A 20 -5.15 -2.62 13.48
C SER A 20 -4.85 -1.99 12.10
N PHE A 21 -5.85 -1.30 11.55
CA PHE A 21 -5.97 -0.64 10.24
C PHE A 21 -6.11 -1.53 8.98
N LEU A 22 -5.17 -2.41 8.65
CA LEU A 22 -5.27 -3.23 7.43
C LEU A 22 -6.33 -4.34 7.52
N PHE A 23 -6.45 -4.96 8.69
CA PHE A 23 -7.54 -5.90 8.98
C PHE A 23 -8.88 -5.19 9.07
N PHE A 24 -8.90 -3.91 9.45
CA PHE A 24 -10.12 -3.09 9.49
C PHE A 24 -10.62 -2.74 8.09
N LEU A 25 -9.73 -2.42 7.15
CA LEU A 25 -10.03 -2.24 5.72
C LEU A 25 -10.63 -3.54 5.13
N ILE A 26 -10.09 -4.68 5.53
CA ILE A 26 -10.58 -6.02 5.19
C ILE A 26 -11.94 -6.33 5.86
N MET A 27 -12.13 -5.94 7.12
CA MET A 27 -13.35 -6.23 7.90
C MET A 27 -14.56 -5.39 7.47
N ILE A 28 -14.37 -4.10 7.14
CA ILE A 28 -15.46 -3.20 6.70
C ILE A 28 -16.10 -3.70 5.40
N PHE A 29 -15.30 -4.27 4.48
CA PHE A 29 -15.79 -4.75 3.19
C PHE A 29 -16.10 -6.24 3.16
N GLY A 30 -15.68 -7.00 4.17
CA GLY A 30 -15.74 -8.46 4.16
C GLY A 30 -16.89 -9.10 4.96
N VAL A 31 -17.87 -8.37 5.51
CA VAL A 31 -18.95 -9.01 6.30
C VAL A 31 -20.34 -8.97 5.66
N ASN A 32 -20.66 -8.01 4.78
CA ASN A 32 -21.97 -7.94 4.13
C ASN A 32 -22.00 -8.56 2.71
N SER A 33 -20.85 -8.74 2.07
CA SER A 33 -20.68 -9.21 0.69
C SER A 33 -20.10 -10.62 0.59
N CYS A 34 -19.81 -11.29 1.72
CA CYS A 34 -19.28 -12.67 1.73
C CYS A 34 -20.11 -13.65 0.89
N SER A 35 -21.42 -13.51 0.85
CA SER A 35 -22.30 -14.39 0.05
C SER A 35 -21.95 -14.37 -1.45
N ASP A 36 -21.80 -13.18 -2.04
CA ASP A 36 -21.49 -13.03 -3.48
C ASP A 36 -20.00 -13.22 -3.77
N LEU A 37 -19.14 -12.82 -2.82
CA LEU A 37 -17.72 -13.12 -2.81
C LEU A 37 -17.39 -14.62 -2.64
N GLN A 38 -18.37 -15.51 -2.43
CA GLN A 38 -18.13 -16.96 -2.31
C GLN A 38 -18.35 -17.76 -3.60
N LYS A 39 -18.86 -17.14 -4.67
CA LYS A 39 -19.18 -17.87 -5.91
C LYS A 39 -17.94 -18.13 -6.78
N GLU A 40 -17.67 -19.39 -7.07
CA GLU A 40 -16.65 -19.78 -8.05
C GLU A 40 -17.01 -19.28 -9.46
N SER A 41 -16.01 -19.14 -10.33
CA SER A 41 -16.28 -18.83 -11.73
C SER A 41 -17.03 -19.99 -12.37
N SER A 42 -17.99 -19.69 -13.23
CA SER A 42 -18.58 -20.71 -14.11
C SER A 42 -17.61 -21.21 -15.18
N ASN A 43 -16.46 -20.54 -15.35
CA ASN A 43 -15.38 -20.96 -16.23
C ASN A 43 -14.38 -21.83 -15.45
N SER A 44 -14.37 -23.13 -15.71
CA SER A 44 -13.46 -24.08 -15.07
C SER A 44 -11.99 -23.76 -15.32
N ALA A 45 -11.63 -23.24 -16.50
CA ALA A 45 -10.24 -22.85 -16.81
C ALA A 45 -9.76 -21.69 -15.92
N CYS A 46 -10.64 -20.75 -15.60
CA CYS A 46 -10.35 -19.67 -14.66
C CYS A 46 -10.10 -20.21 -13.26
N ASN A 47 -10.95 -21.11 -12.75
CA ASN A 47 -10.75 -21.71 -11.44
C ASN A 47 -9.43 -22.51 -11.40
N THR A 48 -9.13 -23.31 -12.42
CA THR A 48 -7.87 -24.06 -12.50
C THR A 48 -6.64 -23.14 -12.51
N ALA A 49 -6.68 -22.04 -13.27
CA ALA A 49 -5.56 -21.09 -13.31
C ALA A 49 -5.35 -20.41 -11.94
N LEU A 50 -6.43 -19.99 -11.27
CA LEU A 50 -6.38 -19.41 -9.92
C LEU A 50 -5.86 -20.40 -8.88
N ASP A 51 -6.34 -21.65 -8.91
CA ASP A 51 -5.92 -22.71 -8.00
C ASP A 51 -4.43 -23.05 -8.15
N ASN A 52 -3.93 -23.05 -9.39
CA ASN A 52 -2.53 -23.28 -9.70
C ASN A 52 -1.65 -22.03 -9.49
N GLN A 53 -2.24 -20.89 -9.10
CA GLN A 53 -1.55 -19.60 -8.99
C GLN A 53 -0.89 -19.15 -10.30
N ASP A 54 -1.41 -19.62 -11.43
CA ASP A 54 -1.05 -19.15 -12.76
C ASP A 54 -1.84 -17.87 -13.05
N PHE A 55 -1.42 -16.79 -12.41
CA PHE A 55 -2.13 -15.52 -12.44
C PHE A 55 -2.16 -14.88 -13.83
N ASP A 56 -1.15 -15.12 -14.67
CA ASP A 56 -1.13 -14.61 -16.04
C ASP A 56 -2.19 -15.30 -16.89
N THR A 57 -2.30 -16.63 -16.80
CA THR A 57 -3.40 -17.35 -17.44
C THR A 57 -4.74 -16.90 -16.85
N ALA A 58 -4.87 -16.80 -15.52
CA ALA A 58 -6.11 -16.41 -14.86
C ALA A 58 -6.59 -15.01 -15.30
N ILE A 59 -5.70 -14.02 -15.43
CA ILE A 59 -6.03 -12.68 -15.96
C ILE A 59 -6.65 -12.78 -17.36
N SER A 60 -6.16 -13.69 -18.20
CA SER A 60 -6.65 -13.85 -19.58
C SER A 60 -7.97 -14.62 -19.69
N VAL A 61 -8.19 -15.65 -18.86
CA VAL A 61 -9.33 -16.56 -18.99
C VAL A 61 -10.52 -16.20 -18.09
N CYS A 62 -10.28 -15.50 -16.98
CA CYS A 62 -11.35 -15.08 -16.08
C CYS A 62 -12.12 -13.91 -16.71
N THR A 63 -13.44 -13.99 -16.71
CA THR A 63 -14.31 -12.95 -17.29
C THR A 63 -14.98 -12.08 -16.25
N SER A 64 -15.20 -12.60 -15.04
CA SER A 64 -15.76 -11.83 -13.92
C SER A 64 -14.72 -10.90 -13.30
N SER A 65 -15.17 -9.73 -12.83
CA SER A 65 -14.33 -8.77 -12.11
C SER A 65 -13.67 -9.39 -10.89
N LYS A 66 -14.38 -10.28 -10.20
CA LYS A 66 -13.86 -11.06 -9.09
C LYS A 66 -12.71 -11.99 -9.48
N GLY A 67 -12.89 -12.84 -10.50
CA GLY A 67 -11.84 -13.78 -10.91
C GLY A 67 -10.60 -13.06 -11.45
N LYS A 68 -10.79 -11.96 -12.19
CA LYS A 68 -9.69 -11.08 -12.59
C LYS A 68 -9.04 -10.41 -11.39
N GLY A 69 -9.84 -9.97 -10.41
CA GLY A 69 -9.39 -9.35 -9.17
C GLY A 69 -8.46 -10.29 -8.40
N ASP A 70 -8.93 -11.52 -8.15
CA ASP A 70 -8.13 -12.58 -7.50
C ASP A 70 -6.81 -12.81 -8.25
N ALA A 71 -6.84 -12.82 -9.59
CA ALA A 71 -5.64 -13.01 -10.40
C ALA A 71 -4.64 -11.84 -10.29
N TYR A 72 -5.12 -10.61 -10.46
CA TYR A 72 -4.29 -9.41 -10.35
C TYR A 72 -3.72 -9.22 -8.94
N MET A 73 -4.55 -9.41 -7.91
CA MET A 73 -4.12 -9.31 -6.51
C MET A 73 -3.13 -10.41 -6.15
N GLY A 74 -3.37 -11.63 -6.65
CA GLY A 74 -2.45 -12.75 -6.48
C GLY A 74 -1.11 -12.55 -7.14
N LYS A 75 -1.08 -11.94 -8.34
CA LYS A 75 0.15 -11.51 -9.02
C LYS A 75 0.94 -10.47 -8.21
N GLY A 76 0.25 -9.66 -7.40
CA GLY A 76 0.85 -8.75 -6.42
C GLY A 76 1.29 -9.40 -5.11
N GLY A 77 1.16 -10.72 -4.98
CA GLY A 77 1.48 -11.48 -3.77
C GLY A 77 0.34 -11.57 -2.75
N PHE A 78 -0.81 -10.92 -3.00
CA PHE A 78 -2.01 -11.04 -2.16
C PHE A 78 -2.86 -12.22 -2.63
N ASN A 79 -2.45 -13.43 -2.24
CA ASN A 79 -3.15 -14.67 -2.55
C ASN A 79 -3.38 -15.52 -1.28
N ILE A 80 -4.12 -16.63 -1.44
CA ILE A 80 -4.45 -17.54 -0.32
C ILE A 80 -3.20 -18.06 0.36
N THR A 81 -2.18 -18.48 -0.41
CA THR A 81 -0.96 -19.05 0.16
C THR A 81 -0.24 -18.03 1.04
N SER A 82 -0.06 -16.81 0.56
CA SER A 82 0.55 -15.74 1.34
C SER A 82 -0.29 -15.40 2.57
N LEU A 83 -1.62 -15.32 2.43
CA LEU A 83 -2.51 -15.08 3.57
C LEU A 83 -2.44 -16.18 4.62
N LEU A 84 -2.44 -17.46 4.22
CA LEU A 84 -2.34 -18.57 5.17
C LEU A 84 -0.99 -18.57 5.87
N ASN A 85 0.10 -18.41 5.12
CA ASN A 85 1.46 -18.46 5.64
C ASN A 85 1.80 -17.24 6.51
N ASN A 86 1.23 -16.07 6.19
CA ASN A 86 1.59 -14.79 6.77
C ASN A 86 0.47 -14.19 7.64
N SER A 87 -0.59 -14.95 7.89
CA SER A 87 -1.73 -14.52 8.72
C SER A 87 -1.36 -14.26 10.18
N GLY A 88 -0.25 -14.82 10.66
CA GLY A 88 0.25 -14.61 12.03
C GLY A 88 0.77 -13.19 12.29
N GLY A 89 0.89 -12.36 11.25
CA GLY A 89 1.50 -11.04 11.35
C GLY A 89 3.01 -11.10 11.53
N GLU A 90 3.69 -10.00 11.22
CA GLU A 90 5.12 -9.88 11.51
C GLU A 90 5.31 -9.57 12.99
N THR A 91 6.18 -10.32 13.67
CA THR A 91 6.69 -9.90 14.98
C THR A 91 7.55 -8.67 14.78
N THR A 92 7.27 -7.59 15.51
CA THR A 92 8.07 -6.36 15.46
C THR A 92 9.56 -6.69 15.59
N PRO A 93 10.38 -6.40 14.57
CA PRO A 93 11.80 -6.70 14.61
C PRO A 93 12.50 -5.97 15.77
N SER A 94 13.57 -6.57 16.32
CA SER A 94 14.31 -6.00 17.46
C SER A 94 14.89 -4.62 17.18
N TYR A 95 15.21 -4.33 15.92
CA TYR A 95 15.72 -3.03 15.47
C TYR A 95 14.62 -1.95 15.45
N ILE A 96 13.36 -2.34 15.34
CA ILE A 96 12.18 -1.46 15.48
C ILE A 96 11.79 -1.30 16.96
N ALA A 97 11.91 -2.37 17.75
CA ALA A 97 11.40 -2.44 19.13
C ALA A 97 12.01 -1.39 20.09
N ASN A 98 13.15 -0.78 19.76
CA ASN A 98 13.85 0.19 20.61
C ASN A 98 13.63 1.67 20.23
N LYS A 99 12.69 1.96 19.32
CA LYS A 99 12.65 3.25 18.60
C LYS A 99 11.77 4.35 19.21
N ASP A 100 10.78 4.01 20.03
CA ASP A 100 9.89 5.00 20.67
C ASP A 100 10.65 6.04 21.52
N SER A 101 11.88 5.72 21.96
CA SER A 101 12.71 6.62 22.78
C SER A 101 13.60 7.60 21.98
N LYS A 102 13.79 7.40 20.67
CA LYS A 102 14.74 8.18 19.86
C LYS A 102 14.16 8.81 18.58
N PHE A 103 13.14 8.18 17.96
CA PHE A 103 12.76 8.50 16.57
C PHE A 103 11.24 8.68 16.37
N GLY A 104 10.49 8.92 17.45
CA GLY A 104 9.03 9.03 17.40
C GLY A 104 8.31 7.72 17.04
N THR A 105 7.00 7.81 16.79
CA THR A 105 6.17 6.64 16.44
C THR A 105 6.37 6.24 14.99
N VAL A 106 6.90 5.03 14.77
CA VAL A 106 7.11 4.44 13.44
C VAL A 106 5.79 4.08 12.75
N ASP A 107 5.68 4.37 11.45
CA ASP A 107 4.57 3.86 10.63
C ASP A 107 4.92 2.44 10.13
N SER A 108 4.20 1.46 10.66
CA SER A 108 4.37 0.02 10.34
C SER A 108 3.28 -0.51 9.40
N ASN A 109 2.51 0.34 8.73
CA ASN A 109 1.44 -0.13 7.84
C ASN A 109 2.01 -0.79 6.59
N ALA A 110 3.06 -0.21 6.01
CA ALA A 110 3.66 -0.75 4.81
C ALA A 110 4.40 -2.07 5.08
N SER A 111 5.11 -2.20 6.22
CA SER A 111 5.75 -3.46 6.63
C SER A 111 4.74 -4.61 6.79
N LYS A 112 3.56 -4.33 7.35
CA LYS A 112 2.46 -5.33 7.41
C LYS A 112 2.01 -5.77 6.01
N VAL A 113 1.91 -4.83 5.06
CA VAL A 113 1.59 -5.17 3.66
C VAL A 113 2.71 -6.03 3.06
N LEU A 114 3.97 -5.67 3.26
CA LEU A 114 5.12 -6.45 2.80
C LEU A 114 5.08 -7.87 3.35
N TYR A 115 4.78 -8.02 4.64
CA TYR A 115 4.69 -9.35 5.27
C TYR A 115 3.57 -10.18 4.66
N ILE A 116 2.39 -9.58 4.46
CA ILE A 116 1.25 -10.25 3.82
C ILE A 116 1.61 -10.75 2.42
N ILE A 117 2.29 -9.94 1.61
CA ILE A 117 2.67 -10.32 0.23
C ILE A 117 3.95 -11.17 0.15
N GLY A 118 4.55 -11.55 1.29
CA GLY A 118 5.73 -12.43 1.30
C GLY A 118 7.06 -11.73 1.00
N THR A 119 7.14 -10.42 1.17
CA THR A 119 8.30 -9.57 0.79
C THR A 119 8.94 -8.85 1.98
N ALA A 120 8.45 -9.04 3.21
CA ALA A 120 9.07 -8.41 4.38
C ALA A 120 10.54 -8.85 4.57
N GLN A 121 11.31 -8.05 5.31
CA GLN A 121 12.73 -8.32 5.60
C GLN A 121 12.94 -9.73 6.19
N SER A 122 12.02 -10.17 7.05
CA SER A 122 12.04 -11.49 7.68
C SER A 122 11.84 -12.66 6.69
N GLN A 123 11.25 -12.39 5.52
CA GLN A 123 10.97 -13.38 4.47
C GLN A 123 11.98 -13.30 3.31
N VAL A 124 12.44 -12.10 2.99
CA VAL A 124 13.38 -11.82 1.91
C VAL A 124 14.48 -10.92 2.46
N SER A 125 15.65 -11.48 2.74
CA SER A 125 16.74 -10.76 3.42
C SER A 125 17.47 -9.74 2.54
N SER A 126 17.57 -10.00 1.23
CA SER A 126 18.23 -9.13 0.26
C SER A 126 17.40 -7.87 -0.02
N ALA A 127 17.94 -6.69 0.29
CA ALA A 127 17.29 -5.41 0.03
C ALA A 127 17.02 -5.18 -1.48
N SER A 128 17.95 -5.56 -2.35
CA SER A 128 17.76 -5.44 -3.81
C SER A 128 16.67 -6.38 -4.35
N THR A 129 16.56 -7.58 -3.78
CA THR A 129 15.49 -8.52 -4.12
C THR A 129 14.15 -8.01 -3.62
N ARG A 130 14.08 -7.48 -2.39
CA ARG A 130 12.87 -6.83 -1.87
C ARG A 130 12.43 -5.66 -2.74
N ALA A 131 13.34 -4.75 -3.09
CA ALA A 131 13.04 -3.62 -3.96
C ALA A 131 12.40 -4.07 -5.29
N THR A 132 12.95 -5.12 -5.90
CA THR A 132 12.42 -5.71 -7.14
C THR A 132 11.02 -6.30 -6.92
N ASN A 133 10.83 -7.06 -5.85
CA ASN A 133 9.53 -7.67 -5.52
C ASN A 133 8.46 -6.62 -5.23
N ILE A 134 8.80 -5.58 -4.47
CA ILE A 134 7.91 -4.45 -4.15
C ILE A 134 7.50 -3.73 -5.43
N GLN A 135 8.45 -3.45 -6.33
CA GLN A 135 8.16 -2.80 -7.61
C GLN A 135 7.26 -3.67 -8.49
N ASN A 136 7.51 -4.98 -8.56
CA ASN A 136 6.67 -5.92 -9.32
C ASN A 136 5.25 -6.01 -8.74
N ALA A 137 5.12 -6.13 -7.42
CA ALA A 137 3.84 -6.18 -6.75
C ALA A 137 3.07 -4.87 -6.95
N LYS A 138 3.74 -3.72 -6.80
CA LYS A 138 3.14 -2.41 -7.06
C LYS A 138 2.64 -2.30 -8.51
N ASN A 139 3.43 -2.73 -9.49
CA ASN A 139 3.01 -2.73 -10.90
C ASN A 139 1.79 -3.64 -11.12
N ALA A 140 1.71 -4.78 -10.45
CA ALA A 140 0.55 -5.66 -10.53
C ALA A 140 -0.71 -4.98 -9.97
N PHE A 141 -0.62 -4.30 -8.83
CA PHE A 141 -1.73 -3.54 -8.25
C PHE A 141 -2.11 -2.31 -9.09
N ASP A 142 -1.15 -1.59 -9.66
CA ASP A 142 -1.43 -0.48 -10.57
C ASP A 142 -2.18 -0.96 -11.83
N ASN A 143 -1.77 -2.11 -12.38
CA ASN A 143 -2.46 -2.75 -13.51
C ASN A 143 -3.88 -3.18 -13.14
N ALA A 144 -4.07 -3.73 -11.93
CA ALA A 144 -5.39 -4.09 -11.41
C ALA A 144 -6.32 -2.87 -11.34
N SER A 145 -5.84 -1.78 -10.70
CA SER A 145 -6.56 -0.52 -10.61
C SER A 145 -6.93 0.01 -11.99
N SER A 146 -5.99 0.03 -12.93
CA SER A 146 -6.23 0.47 -14.31
C SER A 146 -7.35 -0.34 -14.97
N ASN A 147 -7.32 -1.67 -14.81
CA ASN A 147 -8.30 -2.59 -15.40
C ASN A 147 -9.73 -2.36 -14.90
N PHE A 148 -9.90 -2.07 -13.61
CA PHE A 148 -11.23 -1.87 -13.02
C PHE A 148 -11.77 -0.45 -13.16
N SER A 149 -10.91 0.56 -13.35
CA SER A 149 -11.28 1.99 -13.32
C SER A 149 -12.50 2.36 -14.18
N GLY A 150 -12.71 1.72 -15.32
CA GLY A 150 -13.81 2.01 -16.24
C GLY A 150 -15.15 1.37 -15.88
N ILE A 151 -15.20 0.43 -14.92
CA ILE A 151 -16.40 -0.37 -14.62
C ILE A 151 -16.85 -0.29 -13.16
N ILE A 152 -16.12 0.42 -12.30
CA ILE A 152 -16.43 0.56 -10.87
C ILE A 152 -17.82 1.15 -10.60
N SER A 153 -18.40 1.93 -11.51
CA SER A 153 -19.75 2.50 -11.34
C SER A 153 -20.87 1.48 -11.52
N SER A 154 -20.63 0.43 -12.30
CA SER A 154 -21.64 -0.59 -12.66
C SER A 154 -21.39 -1.94 -11.98
N ASP A 155 -20.18 -2.16 -11.46
CA ASP A 155 -19.77 -3.42 -10.86
C ASP A 155 -19.12 -3.16 -9.48
N LYS A 156 -19.82 -3.62 -8.43
CA LYS A 156 -19.38 -3.44 -7.03
C LYS A 156 -18.15 -4.28 -6.69
N ASP A 157 -17.99 -5.44 -7.31
CA ASP A 157 -16.80 -6.28 -7.12
C ASP A 157 -15.59 -5.59 -7.74
N ALA A 158 -15.76 -5.01 -8.93
CA ALA A 158 -14.73 -4.19 -9.56
C ALA A 158 -14.37 -2.98 -8.70
N ALA A 159 -15.35 -2.27 -8.13
CA ALA A 159 -15.12 -1.14 -7.24
C ALA A 159 -14.35 -1.55 -5.97
N LEU A 160 -14.64 -2.72 -5.42
CA LEU A 160 -13.92 -3.26 -4.27
C LEU A 160 -12.47 -3.63 -4.63
N MET A 161 -12.26 -4.36 -5.74
CA MET A 161 -10.92 -4.74 -6.20
C MET A 161 -10.08 -3.51 -6.56
N TYR A 162 -10.70 -2.52 -7.19
CA TYR A 162 -10.09 -1.22 -7.46
C TYR A 162 -9.62 -0.54 -6.17
N THR A 163 -10.44 -0.55 -5.13
CA THR A 163 -10.09 0.02 -3.83
C THR A 163 -8.88 -0.68 -3.24
N PHE A 164 -8.90 -2.01 -3.14
CA PHE A 164 -7.79 -2.78 -2.57
C PHE A 164 -6.50 -2.59 -3.37
N ALA A 165 -6.56 -2.67 -4.70
CA ALA A 165 -5.41 -2.44 -5.56
C ALA A 165 -4.76 -1.07 -5.27
N ASN A 166 -5.54 0.00 -5.13
CA ASN A 166 -5.00 1.32 -4.82
C ASN A 166 -4.45 1.41 -3.38
N VAL A 167 -5.04 0.73 -2.39
CA VAL A 167 -4.48 0.67 -1.03
C VAL A 167 -3.10 0.00 -1.03
N PHE A 168 -2.99 -1.19 -1.64
CA PHE A 168 -1.73 -1.91 -1.69
C PHE A 168 -0.67 -1.13 -2.49
N ALA A 169 -1.03 -0.61 -3.66
CA ALA A 169 -0.12 0.20 -4.48
C ALA A 169 0.36 1.47 -3.75
N MET A 170 -0.50 2.12 -2.96
CA MET A 170 -0.15 3.27 -2.12
C MET A 170 0.89 2.88 -1.06
N GLN A 171 0.62 1.81 -0.30
CA GLN A 171 1.53 1.34 0.76
C GLN A 171 2.90 0.96 0.18
N LEU A 172 2.95 0.21 -0.92
CA LEU A 172 4.21 -0.12 -1.60
C LEU A 172 4.89 1.12 -2.19
N GLY A 173 4.11 2.09 -2.68
CA GLY A 173 4.62 3.38 -3.15
C GLY A 173 5.28 4.18 -2.04
N GLN A 174 4.75 4.12 -0.81
CA GLN A 174 5.38 4.74 0.36
C GLN A 174 6.70 4.08 0.72
N VAL A 175 6.82 2.75 0.62
CA VAL A 175 8.11 2.05 0.81
C VAL A 175 9.13 2.52 -0.23
N ILE A 176 8.77 2.46 -1.52
CA ILE A 176 9.66 2.92 -2.61
C ILE A 176 10.04 4.40 -2.45
N PHE A 177 9.17 5.20 -1.85
CA PHE A 177 9.42 6.63 -1.69
C PHE A 177 10.24 6.94 -0.44
N TYR A 178 9.79 6.57 0.77
CA TYR A 178 10.44 6.97 2.02
C TYR A 178 11.62 6.07 2.37
N ASP A 179 11.41 4.77 2.27
CA ASP A 179 12.31 3.72 2.73
C ASP A 179 13.29 3.28 1.62
N SER A 180 13.68 4.25 0.79
CA SER A 180 14.66 4.08 -0.31
C SER A 180 15.99 4.77 -0.02
N LEU A 181 16.11 5.40 1.15
CA LEU A 181 17.29 6.16 1.55
C LEU A 181 18.19 5.27 2.38
N ASP A 182 19.47 5.29 2.09
CA ASP A 182 20.53 4.73 2.94
C ASP A 182 20.84 5.58 4.18
N TYR A 183 19.99 6.57 4.47
CA TYR A 183 20.08 7.43 5.65
C TYR A 183 18.75 8.08 6.04
N ALA A 184 18.68 8.49 7.30
CA ALA A 184 17.63 9.33 7.85
C ALA A 184 18.22 10.62 8.46
N CYS A 185 17.38 11.64 8.69
CA CYS A 185 17.81 12.91 9.32
C CYS A 185 17.07 13.11 10.64
N GLU A 186 17.77 13.47 11.72
CA GLU A 186 17.15 13.86 13.02
C GLU A 186 16.73 15.33 13.08
N GLN A 187 17.29 16.19 12.23
CA GLN A 187 16.99 17.62 12.18
C GLN A 187 16.84 18.16 10.76
N ILE A 188 16.25 19.36 10.65
CA ILE A 188 16.00 20.08 9.39
C ILE A 188 17.29 20.31 8.58
N ALA A 189 18.43 20.52 9.23
CA ALA A 189 19.70 20.74 8.55
C ALA A 189 20.31 19.47 7.92
N CYS A 190 19.81 18.29 8.29
CA CYS A 190 20.33 16.98 7.90
C CYS A 190 21.87 16.89 7.94
N SER A 191 22.48 17.47 8.98
CA SER A 191 23.93 17.40 9.23
C SER A 191 24.36 16.04 9.78
N ASP A 192 23.42 15.31 10.37
CA ASP A 192 23.60 14.00 10.99
C ASP A 192 22.88 12.95 10.13
N ASN A 193 23.58 12.40 9.14
CA ASN A 193 23.10 11.30 8.31
C ASN A 193 23.39 9.98 9.02
N TYR A 194 22.35 9.22 9.36
CA TYR A 194 22.53 7.85 9.84
C TYR A 194 22.84 6.93 8.65
N THR A 195 24.11 6.86 8.22
CA THR A 195 24.49 5.96 7.13
C THR A 195 24.40 4.49 7.55
N ASP A 196 23.70 3.70 6.74
CA ASP A 196 23.36 2.26 6.81
C ASP A 196 24.38 1.32 7.50
N ALA A 197 25.70 1.53 7.32
CA ALA A 197 26.71 0.58 7.80
C ALA A 197 26.82 0.42 9.34
N SER A 198 26.22 1.30 10.15
CA SER A 198 26.29 1.24 11.62
C SER A 198 24.95 1.44 12.33
N ASN A 199 23.86 1.70 11.59
CA ASN A 199 22.50 1.80 12.13
C ASN A 199 21.65 0.70 11.50
N THR A 200 21.74 -0.51 12.05
CA THR A 200 20.98 -1.68 11.60
C THR A 200 19.48 -1.51 11.70
N GLU A 201 19.01 -0.39 12.26
CA GLU A 201 17.62 -0.07 12.42
C GLU A 201 16.98 0.68 11.26
N LEU A 202 17.75 1.09 10.25
CA LEU A 202 17.24 1.66 8.99
C LEU A 202 17.52 0.67 7.87
N VAL A 203 16.60 -0.29 7.67
CA VAL A 203 16.76 -1.29 6.61
C VAL A 203 15.93 -0.88 5.41
N ASN A 204 16.61 -0.41 4.37
CA ASN A 204 15.98 -0.10 3.08
C ASN A 204 14.99 -1.20 2.64
N TYR A 205 13.80 -0.77 2.21
CA TYR A 205 12.72 -1.62 1.73
C TYR A 205 12.19 -2.63 2.78
N ASP A 206 12.12 -2.26 4.05
CA ASP A 206 11.48 -3.02 5.13
C ASP A 206 10.05 -2.55 5.46
N GLY A 207 9.65 -1.38 4.97
CA GLY A 207 8.32 -0.80 5.13
C GLY A 207 8.02 -0.22 6.52
N TYR A 208 9.03 -0.08 7.39
CA TYR A 208 8.94 0.66 8.64
C TYR A 208 9.36 2.11 8.38
N ILE A 209 8.40 3.00 8.16
CA ILE A 209 8.67 4.39 7.79
C ILE A 209 8.84 5.22 9.05
N PHE A 210 10.05 5.74 9.26
CA PHE A 210 10.37 6.61 10.38
C PHE A 210 10.06 8.08 10.07
N PRO A 211 9.69 8.89 11.07
CA PRO A 211 9.60 10.35 10.94
C PRO A 211 10.85 10.99 10.32
N GLU A 212 12.02 10.42 10.60
CA GLU A 212 13.32 10.85 10.11
C GLU A 212 13.55 10.50 8.63
N ASP A 213 12.94 9.43 8.11
CA ASP A 213 12.93 9.13 6.67
C ASP A 213 12.08 10.16 5.93
N GLN A 214 10.94 10.54 6.53
CA GLN A 214 10.10 11.61 5.98
C GLN A 214 10.83 12.94 6.01
N MET A 215 11.60 13.21 7.07
CA MET A 215 12.45 14.39 7.15
C MET A 215 13.59 14.35 6.16
N ALA A 216 14.23 13.20 5.99
CA ALA A 216 15.24 13.00 4.97
C ALA A 216 14.67 13.26 3.58
N LYS A 217 13.53 12.68 3.20
CA LYS A 217 12.90 12.99 1.90
C LYS A 217 12.55 14.46 1.68
N ARG A 218 12.33 15.24 2.74
CA ARG A 218 12.16 16.70 2.63
C ARG A 218 13.49 17.44 2.42
N ASN A 219 14.61 16.89 2.91
CA ASN A 219 15.91 17.57 3.01
C ASN A 219 17.00 17.04 2.05
N THR A 220 16.95 15.74 1.69
CA THR A 220 17.93 14.95 0.91
C THR A 220 18.24 15.50 -0.47
N TYR A 221 17.32 16.24 -1.08
CA TYR A 221 17.43 16.63 -2.48
C TYR A 221 18.23 17.92 -2.73
N GLY A 222 18.93 18.41 -1.69
CA GLY A 222 20.08 19.29 -1.82
C GLY A 222 19.96 20.64 -1.10
N THR A 223 21.03 21.44 -1.21
CA THR A 223 21.10 22.84 -0.75
C THR A 223 20.11 23.78 -1.45
N ASN A 224 19.37 23.27 -2.44
CA ASN A 224 18.34 23.97 -3.18
C ASN A 224 16.95 23.48 -2.74
N VAL A 225 16.29 24.31 -1.94
CA VAL A 225 14.94 24.07 -1.40
C VAL A 225 13.90 23.78 -2.48
N ASP A 226 14.00 24.40 -3.67
CA ASP A 226 13.04 24.17 -4.77
C ASP A 226 13.15 22.75 -5.35
N THR A 227 14.37 22.24 -5.55
CA THR A 227 14.58 20.89 -6.06
C THR A 227 14.02 19.87 -5.08
N SER A 228 14.26 20.08 -3.79
CA SER A 228 13.78 19.19 -2.73
C SER A 228 12.27 19.18 -2.63
N ALA A 229 11.66 20.36 -2.50
CA ALA A 229 10.21 20.46 -2.44
C ALA A 229 9.55 19.86 -3.69
N LYS A 230 10.08 20.13 -4.89
CA LYS A 230 9.56 19.55 -6.14
C LYS A 230 9.57 18.02 -6.14
N LEU A 231 10.66 17.39 -5.72
CA LEU A 231 10.78 15.92 -5.70
C LEU A 231 9.89 15.30 -4.62
N THR A 232 9.81 15.90 -3.44
CA THR A 232 8.89 15.46 -2.39
C THR A 232 7.44 15.57 -2.84
N CYS A 233 7.05 16.68 -3.45
CA CYS A 233 5.71 16.88 -4.00
C CYS A 233 5.36 15.87 -5.09
N SER A 234 6.30 15.54 -5.99
CA SER A 234 6.11 14.49 -7.01
C SER A 234 5.89 13.10 -6.41
N GLY A 235 6.57 12.77 -5.30
CA GLY A 235 6.33 11.55 -4.54
C GLY A 235 4.93 11.52 -3.89
N LEU A 236 4.55 12.62 -3.24
CA LEU A 236 3.25 12.78 -2.58
C LEU A 236 2.08 12.81 -3.56
N ASP A 237 2.28 13.26 -4.81
CA ASP A 237 1.23 13.35 -5.83
C ASP A 237 0.70 11.95 -6.23
N LYS A 238 1.57 10.95 -6.17
CA LYS A 238 1.16 9.55 -6.33
C LYS A 238 0.27 9.13 -5.17
N THR A 239 0.63 9.48 -3.93
CA THR A 239 -0.15 9.16 -2.72
C THR A 239 -1.54 9.79 -2.77
N ILE A 240 -1.66 11.08 -3.10
CA ILE A 240 -2.97 11.75 -3.18
C ILE A 240 -3.84 11.17 -4.31
N THR A 241 -3.22 10.76 -5.43
CA THR A 241 -3.90 10.04 -6.49
C THR A 241 -4.49 8.74 -5.97
N TYR A 242 -3.72 7.92 -5.24
CA TYR A 242 -4.24 6.69 -4.65
C TYR A 242 -5.37 6.96 -3.64
N ILE A 243 -5.23 7.94 -2.75
CA ILE A 243 -6.28 8.32 -1.78
C ILE A 243 -7.59 8.68 -2.49
N THR A 244 -7.49 9.46 -3.58
CA THR A 244 -8.66 9.84 -4.39
C THR A 244 -9.33 8.62 -5.00
N ARG A 245 -8.55 7.70 -5.57
CA ARG A 245 -9.06 6.45 -6.16
C ARG A 245 -9.65 5.50 -5.12
N ILE A 246 -9.03 5.39 -3.95
CA ILE A 246 -9.56 4.62 -2.81
C ILE A 246 -10.93 5.18 -2.43
N THR A 247 -11.02 6.50 -2.24
CA THR A 247 -12.30 7.16 -1.93
C THR A 247 -13.36 6.85 -2.99
N ASP A 248 -12.99 6.95 -4.26
CA ASP A 248 -13.92 6.72 -5.37
C ASP A 248 -14.43 5.26 -5.43
N GLY A 249 -13.52 4.29 -5.35
CA GLY A 249 -13.88 2.87 -5.30
C GLY A 249 -14.76 2.53 -4.10
N LEU A 250 -14.50 3.13 -2.94
CA LEU A 250 -15.31 2.95 -1.75
C LEU A 250 -16.75 3.42 -1.94
N THR A 251 -16.93 4.66 -2.43
CA THR A 251 -18.29 5.18 -2.68
C THR A 251 -19.09 4.31 -3.65
N LYS A 252 -18.41 3.68 -4.62
CA LYS A 252 -19.05 2.86 -5.66
C LYS A 252 -19.23 1.38 -5.30
N SER A 253 -18.44 0.86 -4.36
CA SER A 253 -18.60 -0.52 -3.86
C SER A 253 -19.90 -0.74 -3.07
N GLY A 254 -20.62 0.34 -2.70
CA GLY A 254 -21.82 0.27 -1.87
C GLY A 254 -21.53 -0.03 -0.40
N SER A 255 -20.27 0.12 0.01
CA SER A 255 -19.82 -0.08 1.38
C SER A 255 -20.19 1.12 2.24
N SER A 256 -20.51 0.89 3.51
CA SER A 256 -20.88 1.98 4.43
C SER A 256 -19.71 2.96 4.56
N THR A 257 -19.95 4.21 4.15
CA THR A 257 -18.98 5.31 4.28
C THR A 257 -19.13 6.07 5.61
N SER A 258 -20.01 5.63 6.51
CA SER A 258 -20.20 6.22 7.83
C SER A 258 -19.39 5.46 8.88
N GLY A 259 -18.37 6.07 9.46
CA GLY A 259 -17.60 5.50 10.57
C GLY A 259 -16.20 6.10 10.72
N SER A 260 -15.47 5.65 11.74
CA SER A 260 -14.08 6.08 12.00
C SER A 260 -13.09 5.69 10.88
N SER A 261 -13.48 4.81 9.97
CA SER A 261 -12.63 4.31 8.87
C SER A 261 -12.55 5.26 7.70
N THR A 262 -13.67 5.87 7.34
CA THR A 262 -13.72 6.87 6.28
C THR A 262 -13.15 8.19 6.74
N SER A 263 -13.24 8.50 8.05
CA SER A 263 -12.53 9.63 8.62
C SER A 263 -11.02 9.47 8.48
N ILE A 264 -10.45 8.27 8.64
CA ILE A 264 -9.01 8.06 8.42
C ILE A 264 -8.58 8.39 6.98
N ILE A 265 -9.42 8.11 5.98
CA ILE A 265 -9.12 8.43 4.58
C ILE A 265 -9.15 9.95 4.36
N SER A 266 -10.15 10.65 4.91
CA SER A 266 -10.19 12.12 4.85
C SER A 266 -9.07 12.78 5.66
N ASP A 267 -8.69 12.19 6.79
CA ASP A 267 -7.59 12.69 7.63
C ASP A 267 -6.25 12.49 6.93
N SER A 268 -6.05 11.34 6.29
CA SER A 268 -4.87 11.06 5.46
C SER A 268 -4.78 12.03 4.29
N LYS A 269 -5.91 12.28 3.61
CA LYS A 269 -6.01 13.28 2.55
C LYS A 269 -5.59 14.66 3.06
N THR A 270 -6.15 15.07 4.19
CA THR A 270 -5.87 16.37 4.84
C THR A 270 -4.39 16.50 5.19
N ALA A 271 -3.77 15.47 5.77
CA ALA A 271 -2.36 15.47 6.14
C ALA A 271 -1.42 15.58 4.92
N VAL A 272 -1.73 14.85 3.84
CA VAL A 272 -0.98 14.94 2.58
C VAL A 272 -1.13 16.35 1.96
N CYS A 273 -2.33 16.92 1.96
CA CYS A 273 -2.58 18.28 1.44
C CYS A 273 -1.91 19.37 2.29
N ALA A 274 -1.85 19.20 3.61
CA ALA A 274 -1.08 20.08 4.49
C ALA A 274 0.42 20.03 4.16
N SER A 275 0.94 18.85 3.81
CA SER A 275 2.33 18.66 3.38
C SER A 275 2.60 19.38 2.05
N PHE A 276 1.70 19.26 1.07
CA PHE A 276 1.77 20.03 -0.18
C PHE A 276 1.80 21.55 0.07
N THR A 277 0.91 22.05 0.94
CA THR A 277 0.86 23.48 1.28
C THR A 277 2.16 23.95 1.92
N THR A 278 2.72 23.14 2.83
CA THR A 278 3.99 23.44 3.49
C THR A 278 5.13 23.52 2.47
N LEU A 279 5.23 22.53 1.58
CA LEU A 279 6.27 22.48 0.55
C LEU A 279 6.11 23.59 -0.49
N TYR A 280 4.87 23.92 -0.88
CA TYR A 280 4.56 25.04 -1.77
C TYR A 280 5.09 26.36 -1.20
N ASN A 281 4.90 26.61 0.10
CA ASN A 281 5.37 27.82 0.76
C ASN A 281 6.91 27.89 0.87
N LEU A 282 7.61 26.76 0.78
CA LEU A 282 9.07 26.70 0.70
C LEU A 282 9.61 26.96 -0.71
N CYS A 283 8.79 26.80 -1.75
CA CYS A 283 9.20 27.02 -3.14
C CYS A 283 9.44 28.51 -3.46
N SER A 284 10.60 28.79 -4.05
CA SER A 284 10.97 30.11 -4.59
C SER A 284 10.74 30.24 -6.10
N THR A 285 10.54 29.12 -6.80
CA THR A 285 10.31 29.07 -8.26
C THR A 285 8.90 28.62 -8.64
N ASP A 286 8.40 29.09 -9.78
CA ASP A 286 7.10 28.65 -10.33
C ASP A 286 7.07 27.16 -10.67
N ALA A 287 8.20 26.60 -11.12
CA ALA A 287 8.30 25.18 -11.42
C ALA A 287 8.14 24.29 -10.18
N CYS A 288 8.68 24.73 -9.03
CA CYS A 288 8.47 24.05 -7.74
C CYS A 288 7.03 24.20 -7.26
N ARG A 289 6.50 25.43 -7.28
CA ARG A 289 5.10 25.71 -6.89
C ARG A 289 4.10 24.90 -7.70
N THR A 290 4.32 24.81 -9.01
CA THR A 290 3.48 23.99 -9.91
C THR A 290 3.53 22.53 -9.52
N ALA A 291 4.71 21.97 -9.23
CA ALA A 291 4.83 20.58 -8.78
C ALA A 291 4.18 20.33 -7.41
N CYS A 292 4.11 21.34 -6.55
CA CYS A 292 3.45 21.29 -5.26
C CYS A 292 1.98 21.73 -5.29
N THR A 293 1.42 21.96 -6.46
CA THR A 293 -0.01 22.21 -6.66
C THR A 293 -0.63 20.94 -7.24
N THR A 294 -1.44 20.24 -6.45
CA THR A 294 -2.17 19.04 -6.91
C THR A 294 -3.66 19.29 -6.83
N SER A 295 -4.41 18.87 -7.85
CA SER A 295 -5.89 18.98 -7.89
C SER A 295 -6.59 17.95 -6.99
N GLY A 296 -5.82 17.00 -6.44
CA GLY A 296 -6.30 16.09 -5.40
C GLY A 296 -6.47 16.80 -4.05
N CYS A 297 -5.85 17.97 -3.90
CA CYS A 297 -6.04 18.94 -2.84
C CYS A 297 -6.80 20.16 -3.43
#